data_AF-A0ABD5S4V2-F1
#
_entry.id   AF-A0ABD5S4V2-F1
#
_cell.length_a   1.000
_cell.length_b   1.000
_cell.length_c   1.000
_cell.angle_alpha   90.00
_cell.angle_beta   90.00
_cell.angle_gamma   90.00
#
_symmetry.space_group_name_H-M   'P 1'
#
loop_
_entity.id
_entity.type
_entity.pdbx_description
1 polymer ?
#
loop_
_entity_poly.entity_id
_entity_poly.type
_entity_poly.pdbx_seq_one_letter_code
_entity_poly.pdbx_strand_id
1 'polypeptide(L)'
;DEHPDESRYEPDPFADRDVDSTRKTSVSLAHPEEMSREVDERLAASTVVEYHRWLNGGALGRANHDLMFDRGIRTDDAEQFGSPTALAYWYDRNLRMVHHVWRTMDDDDERVLFVVGNGHVRALRHLFAEAPMFHPVSPLPYLRD
;
A
#
# COMPACT_ATOMS: atom_id res chain seq x y z
N ASP A 1 -6.35 10.54 31.05
CA ASP A 1 -5.25 11.32 30.47
C ASP A 1 -4.23 10.30 30.00
N GLU A 2 -4.19 10.07 28.69
CA GLU A 2 -3.54 8.90 28.06
C GLU A 2 -2.12 9.24 27.57
N HIS A 3 -1.48 10.22 28.22
CA HIS A 3 -0.08 10.52 28.01
C HIS A 3 0.77 9.60 28.89
N PRO A 4 1.68 8.81 28.31
CA PRO A 4 2.54 7.94 29.09
C PRO A 4 3.44 8.76 30.02
N ASP A 5 3.68 8.23 31.22
CA ASP A 5 4.57 8.80 32.23
C ASP A 5 6.00 8.89 31.69
N GLU A 6 6.41 10.09 31.27
CA GLU A 6 7.71 10.38 30.65
C GLU A 6 8.89 10.02 31.57
N SER A 7 8.69 9.92 32.89
CA SER A 7 9.74 9.57 33.85
C SER A 7 10.22 8.11 33.74
N ARG A 8 9.54 7.27 32.95
CA ARG A 8 9.85 5.85 32.77
C ARG A 8 10.73 5.55 31.56
N TYR A 9 11.00 6.54 30.71
CA TYR A 9 11.81 6.36 29.52
C TYR A 9 13.26 6.72 29.83
N GLU A 10 14.19 5.88 29.37
CA GLU A 10 15.60 6.26 29.37
C GLU A 10 15.80 7.52 28.51
N PRO A 11 16.73 8.42 28.90
CA PRO A 11 17.03 9.60 28.10
C PRO A 11 17.38 9.19 26.67
N ASP A 12 16.83 9.91 25.69
CA ASP A 12 17.01 9.61 24.27
C ASP A 12 18.51 9.42 23.96
N PRO A 13 18.95 8.20 23.57
CA PRO A 13 20.36 7.91 23.28
C PRO A 13 20.89 8.70 22.07
N PHE A 14 20.04 9.47 21.40
CA PHE A 14 20.35 10.33 20.28
C PHE A 14 20.21 11.83 20.61
N ALA A 15 19.96 12.21 21.86
CA ALA A 15 19.78 13.61 22.26
C ALA A 15 20.95 14.53 21.89
N ASP A 16 22.18 14.00 21.90
CA ASP A 16 23.40 14.74 21.55
C ASP A 16 23.68 14.79 20.03
N ARG A 17 22.86 14.14 19.20
CA ARG A 17 23.04 14.17 17.75
C ARG A 17 22.42 15.43 17.17
N ASP A 18 23.23 16.19 16.44
CA ASP A 18 22.73 17.24 15.56
C ASP A 18 22.03 16.60 14.36
N VAL A 19 20.71 16.39 14.50
CA VAL A 19 19.87 15.85 13.43
C VAL A 19 19.38 17.01 12.57
N ASP A 20 20.01 17.19 11.42
CA ASP A 20 19.47 18.07 10.38
C ASP A 20 18.22 17.42 9.76
N SER A 21 17.08 17.61 10.42
CA SER A 21 15.76 17.15 9.97
C SER A 21 15.32 17.82 8.66
N THR A 22 16.00 18.89 8.23
CA THR A 22 15.73 19.60 6.98
C THR A 22 16.39 18.95 5.76
N ARG A 23 17.44 18.13 5.97
CA ARG A 23 18.07 17.37 4.90
C ARG A 23 17.16 16.25 4.39
N LYS A 24 16.51 16.48 3.25
CA LYS A 24 15.70 15.47 2.55
C LYS A 24 16.45 14.86 1.36
N THR A 25 16.29 13.56 1.15
CA THR A 25 16.76 12.89 -0.08
C THR A 25 15.68 13.02 -1.15
N SER A 26 16.04 13.46 -2.36
CA SER A 26 15.12 13.45 -3.49
C SER A 26 14.99 12.02 -4.04
N VAL A 27 13.76 11.60 -4.29
CA VAL A 27 13.44 10.35 -4.97
C VAL A 27 12.76 10.71 -6.28
N SER A 28 13.26 10.17 -7.39
CA SER A 28 12.61 10.30 -8.70
C SER A 28 11.48 9.29 -8.78
N LEU A 29 10.25 9.80 -8.89
CA LEU A 29 9.04 9.01 -9.12
C LEU A 29 8.40 9.47 -10.43
N ALA A 30 7.67 8.57 -11.08
CA ALA A 30 6.92 8.90 -12.29
C ALA A 30 5.89 9.99 -12.02
N HIS A 31 5.68 10.89 -12.98
CA HIS A 31 4.68 11.93 -12.81
C HIS A 31 3.27 11.32 -12.84
N PRO A 32 2.34 11.75 -11.98
CA PRO A 32 1.04 11.08 -11.85
C PRO A 32 0.17 11.20 -13.12
N GLU A 33 0.36 12.27 -13.87
CA GLU A 33 -0.27 12.45 -15.20
C GLU A 33 0.34 11.53 -16.27
N GLU A 34 1.63 11.20 -16.18
CA GLU A 34 2.28 10.23 -17.07
C GLU A 34 1.75 8.83 -16.79
N MET A 35 1.66 8.46 -15.51
CA MET A 35 1.06 7.20 -15.07
C MET A 35 -0.39 7.06 -15.53
N SER A 36 -1.21 8.12 -15.38
CA SER A 36 -2.61 8.10 -15.83
C SER A 36 -2.71 7.90 -17.33
N ARG A 37 -1.90 8.64 -18.11
CA ARG A 37 -1.88 8.49 -19.58
C ARG A 37 -1.46 7.09 -20.01
N GLU A 38 -0.42 6.52 -19.41
CA GLU A 38 -0.01 5.16 -19.73
C GLU A 38 -1.12 4.15 -19.44
N VAL A 39 -1.79 4.28 -18.28
CA VAL A 39 -2.95 3.44 -17.92
C VAL A 39 -4.06 3.56 -18.96
N ASP A 40 -4.44 4.78 -19.35
CA ASP A 40 -5.50 5.03 -20.32
C ASP A 40 -5.15 4.50 -21.71
N GLU A 41 -3.93 4.73 -22.19
CA GLU A 41 -3.42 4.23 -23.47
C GLU A 41 -3.40 2.69 -23.48
N ARG A 42 -2.95 2.06 -22.39
CA ARG A 42 -2.92 0.60 -22.25
C ARG A 42 -4.32 0.01 -22.22
N LEU A 43 -5.25 0.65 -21.51
CA LEU A 43 -6.64 0.21 -21.45
C LEU A 43 -7.30 0.26 -22.85
N ALA A 44 -7.04 1.33 -23.61
CA ALA A 44 -7.59 1.49 -24.95
C ALA A 44 -6.99 0.51 -25.98
N ALA A 45 -5.72 0.14 -25.83
CA ALA A 45 -4.98 -0.68 -26.79
C ALA A 45 -4.96 -2.19 -26.50
N SER A 46 -5.51 -2.64 -25.37
CA SER A 46 -5.39 -4.03 -24.90
C SER A 46 -6.74 -4.73 -24.79
N THR A 47 -6.76 -6.05 -24.94
CA THR A 47 -7.87 -6.86 -24.44
C THR A 47 -7.93 -6.80 -22.91
N VAL A 48 -9.08 -7.18 -22.32
CA VAL A 48 -9.25 -7.25 -20.86
C VAL A 48 -8.16 -8.10 -20.20
N VAL A 49 -7.82 -9.25 -20.80
CA VAL A 49 -6.80 -10.18 -20.30
C VAL A 49 -5.42 -9.56 -20.36
N GLU A 50 -5.04 -8.97 -21.50
CA GLU A 50 -3.74 -8.31 -21.67
C GLU A 50 -3.57 -7.15 -20.69
N TYR A 51 -4.61 -6.33 -20.53
CA TYR A 51 -4.61 -5.21 -19.58
C TYR A 51 -4.41 -5.69 -18.14
N HIS A 52 -5.13 -6.74 -17.72
CA HIS A 52 -4.99 -7.28 -16.36
C HIS A 52 -3.64 -8.00 -16.17
N ARG A 53 -3.10 -8.64 -17.21
CA ARG A 53 -1.76 -9.24 -17.18
C ARG A 53 -0.68 -8.17 -17.02
N TRP A 54 -0.82 -7.03 -17.71
CA TRP A 54 0.05 -5.86 -17.56
C TRP A 54 -0.05 -5.25 -16.16
N LEU A 55 -1.27 -5.00 -15.65
CA LEU A 55 -1.49 -4.48 -14.29
C LEU A 55 -0.88 -5.37 -13.21
N ASN A 56 -1.00 -6.69 -13.37
CA ASN A 56 -0.44 -7.68 -12.44
C ASN A 56 1.07 -7.92 -12.65
N GLY A 57 1.69 -7.28 -13.63
CA GLY A 57 3.14 -7.22 -13.80
C GLY A 57 3.79 -6.41 -12.67
N GLY A 58 4.88 -6.93 -12.10
CA GLY A 58 5.46 -6.44 -10.83
C GLY A 58 5.92 -4.97 -10.77
N ALA A 59 6.02 -4.27 -11.90
CA ALA A 59 6.47 -2.88 -11.96
C ALA A 59 5.39 -1.85 -11.55
N LEU A 60 4.13 -2.03 -11.99
CA LEU A 60 3.05 -1.05 -11.75
C LEU A 60 2.52 -1.06 -10.32
N GLY A 61 2.39 -2.24 -9.71
CA GLY A 61 1.95 -2.37 -8.32
C GLY A 61 2.92 -1.72 -7.33
N ARG A 62 4.21 -1.66 -7.66
CA ARG A 62 5.21 -0.91 -6.88
C ARG A 62 5.09 0.60 -7.12
N ALA A 63 5.02 1.03 -8.38
CA ALA A 63 4.95 2.46 -8.73
C ALA A 63 3.72 3.17 -8.12
N ASN A 64 2.53 2.57 -8.19
CA ASN A 64 1.32 3.15 -7.62
C ASN A 64 1.41 3.30 -6.08
N HIS A 65 1.95 2.28 -5.42
CA HIS A 65 2.12 2.31 -3.98
C HIS A 65 3.19 3.30 -3.54
N ASP A 66 4.33 3.34 -4.24
CA ASP A 66 5.41 4.29 -3.96
C ASP A 66 4.89 5.73 -4.13
N LEU A 67 4.11 6.02 -5.18
CA LEU A 67 3.49 7.33 -5.41
C LEU A 67 2.48 7.72 -4.32
N MET A 68 1.64 6.77 -3.85
CA MET A 68 0.68 7.05 -2.77
C MET A 68 1.37 7.40 -1.47
N PHE A 69 2.38 6.63 -1.07
CA PHE A 69 3.14 6.90 0.15
C PHE A 69 3.93 8.19 0.03
N ASP A 70 4.48 8.44 -1.15
CA ASP A 70 5.25 9.63 -1.41
C ASP A 70 4.44 10.91 -1.22
N ARG A 71 3.30 11.00 -1.91
CA ARG A 71 2.36 12.11 -1.78
C ARG A 71 1.84 12.19 -0.36
N GLY A 72 1.34 11.06 0.16
CA GLY A 72 0.79 10.94 1.51
C GLY A 72 1.70 11.46 2.62
N ILE A 73 3.02 11.28 2.49
CA ILE A 73 4.00 11.69 3.51
C ILE A 73 4.56 13.08 3.24
N ARG A 74 4.77 13.45 1.97
CA ARG A 74 5.48 14.68 1.58
C ARG A 74 4.58 15.87 1.26
N THR A 75 3.24 15.71 1.23
CA THR A 75 2.31 16.82 0.97
C THR A 75 2.48 17.95 1.98
N ASP A 76 2.44 19.18 1.46
CA ASP A 76 2.35 20.41 2.23
C ASP A 76 0.88 20.83 2.43
N ASP A 77 0.64 21.79 3.32
CA ASP A 77 -0.71 22.25 3.69
C ASP A 77 -1.53 22.82 2.52
N ALA A 78 -0.95 23.02 1.32
CA ALA A 78 -1.65 23.57 0.17
C ALA A 78 -2.41 22.54 -0.67
N GLU A 79 -2.16 21.23 -0.52
CA GLU A 79 -2.79 20.19 -1.35
C GLU A 79 -3.81 19.34 -0.57
N GLN A 80 -5.11 19.42 -0.96
CA GLN A 80 -6.19 18.62 -0.37
C GLN A 80 -6.09 17.11 -0.67
N PHE A 81 -5.37 16.71 -1.73
CA PHE A 81 -5.25 15.31 -2.17
C PHE A 81 -3.81 14.80 -2.00
N GLY A 82 -3.41 14.62 -0.76
CA GLY A 82 -2.11 14.01 -0.44
C GLY A 82 -1.76 13.97 1.04
N SER A 83 -2.71 14.15 1.97
CA SER A 83 -2.34 14.23 3.38
C SER A 83 -1.99 12.87 4.01
N PRO A 84 -1.18 12.86 5.09
CA PRO A 84 -0.95 11.67 5.90
C PRO A 84 -2.25 11.04 6.40
N THR A 85 -3.26 11.87 6.66
CA THR A 85 -4.61 11.44 7.03
C THR A 85 -5.28 10.64 5.91
N ALA A 86 -5.20 11.07 4.66
CA ALA A 86 -5.75 10.34 3.52
C ALA A 86 -5.05 8.98 3.35
N LEU A 87 -3.73 8.94 3.53
CA LEU A 87 -2.95 7.70 3.52
C LEU A 87 -3.37 6.76 4.66
N ALA A 88 -3.55 7.30 5.87
CA ALA A 88 -4.02 6.53 7.03
C ALA A 88 -5.42 5.93 6.79
N TYR A 89 -6.36 6.71 6.26
CA TYR A 89 -7.69 6.20 5.88
C TYR A 89 -7.63 5.11 4.80
N TRP A 90 -6.73 5.26 3.83
CA TRP A 90 -6.51 4.21 2.84
C TRP A 90 -5.97 2.92 3.48
N TYR A 91 -5.05 3.02 4.45
CA TYR A 91 -4.52 1.86 5.16
C TYR A 91 -5.56 1.19 6.08
N ASP A 92 -6.37 1.98 6.80
CA ASP A 92 -7.53 1.53 7.57
C ASP A 92 -8.51 0.73 6.69
N ARG A 93 -8.77 1.19 5.46
CA ARG A 93 -9.59 0.42 4.51
C ARG A 93 -8.99 -0.97 4.22
N ASN A 94 -7.67 -1.08 4.03
CA ASN A 94 -7.03 -2.37 3.79
C ASN A 94 -7.11 -3.28 5.03
N LEU A 95 -6.95 -2.75 6.24
CA LEU A 95 -7.14 -3.49 7.49
C LEU A 95 -8.57 -4.03 7.62
N ARG A 96 -9.59 -3.20 7.32
CA ARG A 96 -11.00 -3.62 7.32
C ARG A 96 -11.27 -4.72 6.29
N MET A 97 -10.62 -4.68 5.12
CA MET A 97 -10.73 -5.76 4.14
C MET A 97 -10.20 -7.08 4.70
N VAL A 98 -9.01 -7.08 5.34
CA VAL A 98 -8.46 -8.29 5.99
C VAL A 98 -9.41 -8.82 7.06
N HIS A 99 -9.94 -7.93 7.90
CA HIS A 99 -10.93 -8.30 8.92
C HIS A 99 -12.19 -8.91 8.30
N HIS A 100 -12.69 -8.36 7.20
CA HIS A 100 -13.86 -8.93 6.52
C HIS A 100 -13.58 -10.29 5.91
N VAL A 101 -12.40 -10.49 5.28
CA VAL A 101 -11.99 -11.81 4.78
C VAL A 101 -11.99 -12.83 5.91
N TRP A 102 -11.40 -12.49 7.07
CA TRP A 102 -11.40 -13.37 8.24
C TRP A 102 -12.81 -13.78 8.68
N ARG A 103 -13.74 -12.82 8.75
CA ARG A 103 -15.12 -13.11 9.18
C ARG A 103 -15.97 -13.86 8.16
N THR A 104 -15.55 -13.90 6.90
CA THR A 104 -16.30 -14.57 5.83
C THR A 104 -15.91 -16.03 5.69
N MET A 105 -14.76 -16.44 6.24
CA MET A 105 -14.31 -17.83 6.20
C MET A 105 -15.06 -18.66 7.24
N ASP A 106 -15.52 -19.84 6.81
CA ASP A 106 -15.99 -20.89 7.71
C ASP A 106 -14.84 -21.84 8.09
N ASP A 107 -15.00 -22.63 9.16
CA ASP A 107 -13.97 -23.58 9.63
C ASP A 107 -13.61 -24.64 8.56
N ASP A 108 -14.52 -24.89 7.62
CA ASP A 108 -14.42 -25.89 6.55
C ASP A 108 -13.69 -25.33 5.31
N ASP A 109 -13.49 -24.01 5.22
CA ASP A 109 -12.90 -23.36 4.07
C ASP A 109 -11.39 -23.61 3.99
N GLU A 110 -10.95 -24.36 2.98
CA GLU A 110 -9.51 -24.58 2.77
C GLU A 110 -8.79 -23.36 2.17
N ARG A 111 -9.48 -22.60 1.30
CA ARG A 111 -8.90 -21.49 0.51
C ARG A 111 -9.93 -20.46 0.11
N VAL A 112 -9.55 -19.18 0.16
CA VAL A 112 -10.33 -18.06 -0.39
C VAL A 112 -9.59 -17.44 -1.57
N LEU A 113 -10.27 -17.31 -2.72
CA LEU A 113 -9.81 -16.47 -3.81
C LEU A 113 -10.27 -15.03 -3.57
N PHE A 114 -9.31 -14.14 -3.26
CA PHE A 114 -9.61 -12.74 -3.01
C PHE A 114 -9.24 -11.85 -4.21
N VAL A 115 -10.26 -11.29 -4.88
CA VAL A 115 -10.11 -10.41 -6.04
C VAL A 115 -10.30 -8.96 -5.63
N VAL A 116 -9.30 -8.13 -5.87
CA VAL A 116 -9.27 -6.71 -5.47
C VAL A 116 -8.59 -5.84 -6.52
N GLY A 117 -8.83 -4.53 -6.47
CA GLY A 117 -8.11 -3.57 -7.31
C GLY A 117 -6.60 -3.60 -7.06
N ASN A 118 -5.80 -3.49 -8.12
CA ASN A 118 -4.34 -3.62 -8.10
C ASN A 118 -3.64 -2.74 -7.04
N GLY A 119 -4.15 -1.52 -6.82
CA GLY A 119 -3.61 -0.62 -5.81
C GLY A 119 -3.62 -1.17 -4.38
N HIS A 120 -4.54 -2.07 -4.05
CA HIS A 120 -4.64 -2.69 -2.72
C HIS A 120 -3.68 -3.86 -2.53
N VAL A 121 -3.25 -4.50 -3.62
CA VAL A 121 -2.54 -5.80 -3.59
C VAL A 121 -1.27 -5.72 -2.73
N ARG A 122 -0.49 -4.64 -2.82
CA ARG A 122 0.76 -4.52 -2.06
C ARG A 122 0.53 -4.40 -0.56
N ALA A 123 -0.37 -3.53 -0.12
CA ALA A 123 -0.69 -3.40 1.30
C ALA A 123 -1.34 -4.68 1.85
N LEU A 124 -2.28 -5.26 1.12
CA LEU A 124 -2.93 -6.50 1.54
C LEU A 124 -1.94 -7.67 1.63
N ARG A 125 -0.99 -7.80 0.70
CA ARG A 125 0.06 -8.83 0.79
C ARG A 125 0.88 -8.72 2.07
N HIS A 126 1.25 -7.50 2.47
CA HIS A 126 1.93 -7.28 3.73
C HIS A 126 1.01 -7.63 4.91
N LEU A 127 -0.20 -7.07 4.96
CA LEU A 127 -1.13 -7.29 6.08
C LEU A 127 -1.50 -8.78 6.26
N PHE A 128 -1.72 -9.52 5.17
CA PHE A 128 -1.97 -10.96 5.24
C PHE A 128 -0.73 -11.76 5.64
N ALA A 129 0.48 -11.29 5.34
CA ALA A 129 1.71 -11.95 5.76
C ALA A 129 2.01 -11.74 7.26
N GLU A 130 1.59 -10.60 7.83
CA GLU A 130 1.72 -10.31 9.26
C GLU A 130 0.61 -10.97 10.10
N ALA A 131 -0.54 -11.28 9.49
CA ALA A 131 -1.69 -11.84 10.17
C ALA A 131 -1.56 -13.38 10.28
N PRO A 132 -1.34 -13.96 11.47
CA PRO A 132 -0.91 -15.35 11.64
C PRO A 132 -1.96 -16.40 11.25
N MET A 133 -3.23 -16.01 11.17
CA MET A 133 -4.33 -16.86 10.72
C MET A 133 -4.40 -17.00 9.19
N PHE A 134 -3.55 -16.29 8.44
CA PHE A 134 -3.54 -16.32 6.98
C PHE A 134 -2.23 -16.86 6.42
N HIS A 135 -2.34 -17.47 5.24
CA HIS A 135 -1.19 -17.87 4.43
C HIS A 135 -1.37 -17.36 2.99
N PRO A 136 -0.93 -16.12 2.68
CA PRO A 136 -1.17 -15.53 1.37
C PRO A 136 -0.41 -16.29 0.27
N VAL A 137 -1.15 -16.84 -0.70
CA VAL A 137 -0.59 -17.54 -1.87
C VAL A 137 -0.83 -16.72 -3.14
N SER A 138 0.19 -16.61 -3.99
CA SER A 138 0.04 -15.96 -5.30
C SER A 138 -0.89 -16.79 -6.19
N PRO A 139 -1.93 -16.20 -6.82
CA PRO A 139 -2.79 -16.93 -7.75
C PRO A 139 -2.14 -17.11 -9.13
N LEU A 140 -1.09 -16.33 -9.45
CA LEU A 140 -0.46 -16.32 -10.79
C LEU A 140 -0.02 -17.70 -11.30
N PRO A 141 0.53 -18.63 -10.48
CA PRO A 141 0.87 -19.96 -10.95
C PRO A 141 -0.32 -20.79 -11.46
N TYR A 142 -1.55 -20.43 -11.08
CA TYR A 142 -2.79 -21.10 -11.48
C TYR A 142 -3.45 -20.44 -12.70
N LEU A 143 -3.01 -19.26 -13.11
CA LEU A 143 -3.56 -18.50 -14.24
C LEU A 143 -2.74 -18.74 -15.52
N ARG A 144 -2.27 -19.98 -15.73
CA ARG A 144 -1.45 -20.35 -16.88
C ARG A 144 -2.33 -20.56 -18.11
N ASP A 145 -2.29 -19.56 -18.99
CA ASP A 145 -2.50 -19.66 -20.44
C ASP A 145 -1.36 -18.91 -21.15
#